data_AF-A0A0F8XED8-F1
#
_entry.id   AF-A0A0F8XED8-F1
#
_cell.length_a   1.000
_cell.length_b   1.000
_cell.length_c   1.000
_cell.angle_alpha   90.00
_cell.angle_beta   90.00
_cell.angle_gamma   90.00
#
_symmetry.space_group_name_H-M   'P 1'
#
loop_
_entity.id
_entity.type
_entity.pdbx_description
1 polymer ?
#
loop_
_entity_poly.entity_id
_entity_poly.type
_entity_poly.pdbx_seq_one_letter_code
_entity_poly.pdbx_strand_id
1 'polypeptide(L)'
;MDNMSWLDFLPVEIKEVDEIKDPTQEIKDGDSVHGVVPESLRPLYTLYRAASRQMELLQVEQRFDGKDEQRGRISELHFKSHAMQLIFWIEVYDALRLWSSPGNLELRVDWQVVTAKSEPHHPFFRFLQGPLEKWLNARFVRGAPGSTGHLARYIRKRR
;
A
#
# COMPACT_ATOMS: atom_id res chain seq x y z
N MET A 1 -34.21 1.39 1.76
CA MET A 1 -33.28 0.30 2.08
C MET A 1 -31.91 0.94 2.15
N ASP A 2 -31.30 0.96 3.33
CA ASP A 2 -29.94 1.49 3.47
C ASP A 2 -29.00 0.59 2.67
N ASN A 3 -28.25 1.20 1.77
CA ASN A 3 -27.30 0.50 0.92
C ASN A 3 -26.03 0.26 1.76
N MET A 4 -25.95 -0.89 2.42
CA MET A 4 -24.75 -1.28 3.19
C MET A 4 -23.59 -1.50 2.23
N SER A 5 -22.46 -0.87 2.52
CA SER A 5 -21.23 -1.02 1.74
C SER A 5 -20.43 -2.23 2.24
N TRP A 6 -19.56 -2.78 1.39
CA TRP A 6 -18.64 -3.84 1.83
C TRP A 6 -17.71 -3.39 2.98
N LEU A 7 -17.38 -2.10 3.04
CA LEU A 7 -16.50 -1.58 4.09
C LEU A 7 -17.14 -1.69 5.47
N ASP A 8 -18.47 -1.66 5.55
CA ASP A 8 -19.22 -1.84 6.80
C ASP A 8 -19.08 -3.27 7.35
N PHE A 9 -18.80 -4.25 6.49
CA PHE A 9 -18.61 -5.66 6.85
C PHE A 9 -17.15 -6.03 7.11
N LEU A 10 -16.19 -5.23 6.65
CA LEU A 10 -14.76 -5.52 6.81
C LEU A 10 -14.35 -5.83 8.28
N PRO A 11 -14.85 -5.12 9.32
CA PRO A 11 -14.53 -5.46 10.71
C PRO A 11 -15.02 -6.85 11.14
N VAL A 12 -16.11 -7.34 10.55
CA VAL A 12 -16.63 -8.70 10.79
C VAL A 12 -15.76 -9.70 10.06
N GLU A 13 -15.45 -9.46 8.78
CA GLU A 13 -14.57 -10.33 7.97
C GLU A 13 -13.20 -10.51 8.65
N ILE A 14 -12.63 -9.45 9.23
CA ILE A 14 -11.36 -9.49 9.98
C ILE A 14 -11.44 -10.41 11.20
N LYS A 15 -12.58 -10.42 11.91
CA LYS A 15 -12.77 -11.24 13.11
C LYS A 15 -12.98 -12.72 12.79
N GLU A 16 -13.46 -13.03 11.61
CA GLU A 16 -13.73 -14.39 11.14
C GLU A 16 -12.50 -15.07 10.51
N VAL A 17 -11.35 -14.40 10.47
CA VAL A 17 -10.10 -15.02 10.00
C VAL A 17 -9.54 -15.95 11.06
N ASP A 18 -9.78 -17.25 10.87
CA ASP A 18 -9.26 -18.29 11.76
C ASP A 18 -7.80 -18.68 11.46
N GLU A 19 -7.41 -18.68 10.18
CA GLU A 19 -6.07 -19.08 9.73
C GLU A 19 -5.30 -17.88 9.17
N ILE A 20 -4.19 -17.55 9.80
CA ILE A 20 -3.30 -16.47 9.36
C ILE A 20 -2.36 -16.98 8.28
N LYS A 21 -2.29 -16.26 7.15
CA LYS A 21 -1.31 -16.54 6.09
C LYS A 21 -0.06 -15.70 6.31
N ASP A 22 1.03 -16.37 6.64
CA ASP A 22 2.31 -15.70 6.87
C ASP A 22 2.95 -15.19 5.55
N PRO A 23 3.72 -14.09 5.62
CA PRO A 23 4.61 -13.69 4.55
C PRO A 23 5.68 -14.75 4.30
N THR A 24 5.93 -15.09 3.04
CA THR A 24 6.87 -16.17 2.67
C THR A 24 8.22 -15.67 2.18
N GLN A 25 8.40 -14.35 2.06
CA GLN A 25 9.64 -13.78 1.52
C GLN A 25 10.69 -13.66 2.62
N GLU A 26 11.81 -14.35 2.46
CA GLU A 26 12.93 -14.27 3.39
C GLU A 26 13.59 -12.89 3.38
N ILE A 27 14.20 -12.53 4.51
CA ILE A 27 15.02 -11.33 4.65
C ILE A 27 16.26 -11.49 3.76
N LYS A 28 16.57 -10.45 2.98
CA LYS A 28 17.71 -10.46 2.06
C LYS A 28 18.88 -9.66 2.61
N ASP A 29 20.08 -9.97 2.12
CA ASP A 29 21.27 -9.17 2.41
C ASP A 29 21.06 -7.72 1.98
N GLY A 30 21.18 -6.80 2.95
CA GLY A 30 20.98 -5.37 2.75
C GLY A 30 19.57 -4.86 3.05
N ASP A 31 18.63 -5.72 3.43
CA ASP A 31 17.36 -5.29 4.02
C ASP A 31 17.62 -4.59 5.37
N SER A 32 16.95 -3.46 5.60
CA SER A 32 16.97 -2.77 6.90
C SER A 32 15.64 -2.99 7.61
N VAL A 33 15.65 -3.70 8.75
CA VAL A 33 14.44 -4.02 9.53
C VAL A 33 14.00 -2.82 10.36
N HIS A 34 12.73 -2.45 10.24
CA HIS A 34 12.11 -1.34 10.98
C HIS A 34 11.24 -1.78 12.15
N GLY A 35 10.75 -3.02 12.12
CA GLY A 35 9.91 -3.56 13.17
C GLY A 35 9.14 -4.79 12.72
N VAL A 36 8.22 -5.23 13.58
CA VAL A 36 7.35 -6.39 13.34
C VAL A 36 5.91 -5.91 13.29
N VAL A 37 5.13 -6.41 12.32
CA VAL A 37 3.71 -6.05 12.19
C VAL A 37 2.93 -6.53 13.44
N PRO A 38 2.11 -5.66 14.05
CA PRO A 38 1.23 -6.03 15.15
C PRO A 38 0.30 -7.20 14.78
N GLU A 39 0.08 -8.10 15.74
CA GLU A 39 -0.78 -9.28 15.55
C GLU A 39 -2.19 -8.92 15.09
N SER A 40 -2.73 -7.80 15.58
CA SER A 40 -4.07 -7.30 15.21
C SER A 40 -4.21 -6.95 13.72
N LEU A 41 -3.12 -6.73 12.99
CA LEU A 41 -3.14 -6.39 11.56
C LEU A 41 -2.97 -7.60 10.64
N ARG A 42 -2.55 -8.76 11.18
CA ARG A 42 -2.31 -9.99 10.41
C ARG A 42 -3.56 -10.57 9.75
N PRO A 43 -4.76 -10.51 10.37
CA PRO A 43 -6.00 -10.91 9.70
C PRO A 43 -6.28 -10.09 8.44
N LEU A 44 -6.12 -8.75 8.50
CA LEU A 44 -6.32 -7.88 7.35
C LEU A 44 -5.34 -8.19 6.22
N TYR A 45 -4.07 -8.49 6.57
CA TYR A 45 -3.09 -8.98 5.60
C TYR A 45 -3.60 -10.24 4.89
N THR A 46 -4.06 -11.21 5.67
CA THR A 46 -4.56 -12.49 5.17
C THR A 46 -5.74 -12.30 4.21
N LEU A 47 -6.70 -11.45 4.57
CA LEU A 47 -7.87 -11.16 3.74
C LEU A 47 -7.49 -10.55 2.38
N TYR A 48 -6.62 -9.53 2.36
CA TYR A 48 -6.26 -8.91 1.08
C TYR A 48 -5.48 -9.89 0.20
N ARG A 49 -4.59 -10.71 0.77
CA ARG A 49 -3.87 -11.75 0.02
C ARG A 49 -4.80 -12.82 -0.52
N ALA A 50 -5.81 -13.23 0.26
CA ALA A 50 -6.81 -14.20 -0.19
C ALA A 50 -7.64 -13.63 -1.36
N ALA A 51 -8.11 -12.39 -1.25
CA ALA A 51 -8.85 -11.71 -2.31
C ALA A 51 -8.01 -11.53 -3.59
N SER A 52 -6.74 -11.12 -3.48
CA SER A 52 -5.83 -11.02 -4.63
C SER A 52 -5.60 -12.37 -5.30
N ARG A 53 -5.40 -13.45 -4.52
CA ARG A 53 -5.24 -14.79 -5.08
C ARG A 53 -6.50 -15.28 -5.77
N GLN A 54 -7.68 -15.03 -5.21
CA GLN A 54 -8.94 -15.39 -5.84
C GLN A 54 -9.14 -14.63 -7.15
N MET A 55 -8.78 -13.35 -7.19
CA MET A 55 -8.78 -12.55 -8.42
C MET A 55 -7.84 -13.15 -9.48
N GLU A 56 -6.62 -13.54 -9.11
CA GLU A 56 -5.65 -14.18 -10.03
C GLU A 56 -6.19 -15.48 -10.61
N LEU A 57 -6.83 -16.32 -9.79
CA LEU A 57 -7.45 -17.57 -10.24
C LEU A 57 -8.58 -17.31 -11.26
N LEU A 58 -9.47 -16.35 -10.97
CA LEU A 58 -10.54 -15.95 -11.90
C LEU A 58 -9.97 -15.38 -13.21
N GLN A 59 -8.89 -14.62 -13.16
CA GLN A 59 -8.22 -14.12 -14.38
C GLN A 59 -7.67 -15.26 -15.24
N VAL A 60 -7.12 -16.31 -14.61
CA VAL A 60 -6.68 -17.52 -15.30
C VAL A 60 -7.87 -18.24 -15.91
N GLU A 61 -8.93 -18.49 -15.17
CA GLU A 61 -10.17 -19.14 -15.65
C GLU A 61 -10.76 -18.38 -16.85
N GLN A 62 -10.92 -17.06 -16.74
CA GLN A 62 -11.41 -16.21 -17.82
C GLN A 62 -10.58 -16.34 -19.10
N ARG A 63 -9.25 -16.48 -18.97
CA ARG A 63 -8.35 -16.64 -20.12
C ARG A 63 -8.57 -17.97 -20.85
N PHE A 64 -8.98 -19.02 -20.16
CA PHE A 64 -9.19 -20.35 -20.74
C PHE A 64 -10.65 -20.61 -21.15
N ASP A 65 -11.62 -20.13 -20.38
CA ASP A 65 -13.06 -20.37 -20.63
C ASP A 65 -13.70 -19.33 -21.55
N GLY A 66 -13.10 -18.14 -21.72
CA GLY A 66 -13.59 -17.07 -22.60
C GLY A 66 -14.92 -16.44 -22.17
N LYS A 67 -15.43 -16.75 -20.97
CA LYS A 67 -16.68 -16.19 -20.45
C LYS A 67 -16.46 -14.79 -19.84
N ASP A 68 -17.25 -13.83 -20.32
CA ASP A 68 -17.20 -12.44 -19.83
C ASP A 68 -17.87 -12.22 -18.47
N GLU A 69 -18.61 -13.22 -17.96
CA GLU A 69 -19.34 -13.16 -16.68
C GLU A 69 -18.41 -12.86 -15.48
N GLN A 70 -17.14 -13.24 -15.55
CA GLN A 70 -16.19 -13.03 -14.45
C GLN A 70 -15.59 -11.62 -14.38
N ARG A 71 -15.71 -10.78 -15.44
CA ARG A 71 -15.05 -9.46 -15.48
C ARG A 71 -15.45 -8.55 -14.32
N GLY A 72 -16.73 -8.51 -14.00
CA GLY A 72 -17.26 -7.70 -12.90
C GLY A 72 -16.67 -8.13 -11.55
N ARG A 73 -16.64 -9.45 -11.31
CA ARG A 73 -16.11 -10.02 -10.07
C ARG A 73 -14.60 -9.83 -9.92
N ILE A 74 -13.84 -9.99 -11.00
CA ILE A 74 -12.40 -9.70 -11.04
C ILE A 74 -12.15 -8.24 -10.66
N SER A 75 -12.92 -7.32 -11.25
CA SER A 75 -12.78 -5.88 -10.97
C SER A 75 -13.13 -5.56 -9.51
N GLU A 76 -14.20 -6.15 -8.98
CA GLU A 76 -14.60 -5.99 -7.58
C GLU A 76 -13.50 -6.48 -6.61
N LEU A 77 -12.97 -7.70 -6.82
CA LEU A 77 -11.90 -8.25 -5.98
C LEU A 77 -10.60 -7.46 -6.10
N HIS A 78 -10.28 -6.95 -7.29
CA HIS A 78 -9.14 -6.06 -7.50
C HIS A 78 -9.26 -4.82 -6.60
N PHE A 79 -10.39 -4.11 -6.64
CA PHE A 79 -10.56 -2.89 -5.85
C PHE A 79 -10.63 -3.17 -4.34
N LYS A 80 -11.33 -4.23 -3.92
CA LYS A 80 -11.40 -4.61 -2.50
C LYS A 80 -10.04 -5.03 -1.94
N SER A 81 -9.31 -5.89 -2.66
CA SER A 81 -7.96 -6.30 -2.24
C SER A 81 -7.00 -5.11 -2.17
N HIS A 82 -7.06 -4.21 -3.15
CA HIS A 82 -6.26 -3.00 -3.14
C HIS A 82 -6.60 -2.08 -1.96
N ALA A 83 -7.89 -1.86 -1.68
CA ALA A 83 -8.32 -1.05 -0.54
C ALA A 83 -7.84 -1.65 0.80
N MET A 84 -8.00 -2.96 1.01
CA MET A 84 -7.49 -3.63 2.22
C MET A 84 -5.97 -3.53 2.34
N GLN A 85 -5.24 -3.67 1.23
CA GLN A 85 -3.80 -3.49 1.20
C GLN A 85 -3.39 -2.07 1.64
N LEU A 86 -4.12 -1.04 1.17
CA LEU A 86 -3.86 0.35 1.58
C LEU A 86 -4.12 0.56 3.06
N ILE A 87 -5.26 0.08 3.59
CA ILE A 87 -5.59 0.16 5.02
C ILE A 87 -4.52 -0.55 5.85
N PHE A 88 -4.13 -1.77 5.45
CA PHE A 88 -3.08 -2.53 6.13
C PHE A 88 -1.78 -1.74 6.23
N TRP A 89 -1.30 -1.17 5.12
CA TRP A 89 -0.06 -0.41 5.16
C TRP A 89 -0.19 0.87 5.98
N ILE A 90 -1.28 1.63 5.87
CA ILE A 90 -1.50 2.84 6.70
C ILE A 90 -1.37 2.49 8.19
N GLU A 91 -2.05 1.44 8.64
CA GLU A 91 -1.99 1.00 10.04
C GLU A 91 -0.58 0.54 10.44
N VAL A 92 0.17 -0.11 9.55
CA VAL A 92 1.59 -0.46 9.79
C VAL A 92 2.46 0.79 9.92
N TYR A 93 2.27 1.79 9.05
CA TYR A 93 2.99 3.06 9.11
C TYR A 93 2.72 3.80 10.42
N ASP A 94 1.47 3.80 10.89
CA ASP A 94 1.07 4.39 12.17
C ASP A 94 1.67 3.62 13.35
N ALA A 95 1.50 2.30 13.39
CA ALA A 95 1.97 1.45 14.48
C ALA A 95 3.49 1.49 14.67
N LEU A 96 4.24 1.51 13.57
CA LEU A 96 5.71 1.51 13.58
C LEU A 96 6.32 2.92 13.41
N ARG A 97 5.50 3.97 13.33
CA ARG A 97 5.91 5.38 13.16
C ARG A 97 6.82 5.61 11.95
N LEU A 98 6.50 4.97 10.82
CA LEU A 98 7.35 4.92 9.63
C LEU A 98 7.07 6.02 8.59
N TRP A 99 6.20 7.00 8.90
CA TRP A 99 5.86 8.07 7.96
C TRP A 99 7.05 8.93 7.51
N SER A 100 8.12 8.95 8.31
CA SER A 100 9.39 9.63 7.97
C SER A 100 10.46 8.69 7.43
N SER A 101 10.19 7.39 7.34
CA SER A 101 11.17 6.40 6.90
C SER A 101 11.39 6.53 5.39
N PRO A 102 12.65 6.64 4.94
CA PRO A 102 12.95 6.71 3.52
C PRO A 102 12.77 5.34 2.87
N GLY A 103 12.12 5.34 1.71
CA GLY A 103 12.10 4.20 0.81
C GLY A 103 10.84 3.36 0.88
N ASN A 104 10.91 2.22 0.21
CA ASN A 104 9.79 1.32 0.05
C ASN A 104 9.87 0.20 1.07
N LEU A 105 8.82 0.12 1.88
CA LEU A 105 8.66 -0.93 2.85
C LEU A 105 8.13 -2.19 2.17
N GLU A 106 8.70 -3.32 2.57
CA GLU A 106 8.28 -4.66 2.20
C GLU A 106 8.05 -5.48 3.48
N LEU A 107 7.28 -6.56 3.34
CA LEU A 107 7.01 -7.49 4.43
C LEU A 107 7.76 -8.79 4.18
N ARG A 108 8.51 -9.24 5.17
CA ARG A 108 9.28 -10.49 5.17
C ARG A 108 8.69 -11.51 6.14
N VAL A 109 9.24 -12.72 6.13
CA VAL A 109 9.01 -13.78 7.14
C VAL A 109 9.06 -13.20 8.55
N ASP A 110 8.36 -13.86 9.48
CA ASP A 110 8.20 -13.40 10.87
C ASP A 110 7.61 -12.00 10.99
N TRP A 111 6.84 -11.57 9.97
CA TRP A 111 6.15 -10.28 9.94
C TRP A 111 7.08 -9.07 10.01
N GLN A 112 8.32 -9.21 9.57
CA GLN A 112 9.29 -8.12 9.61
C GLN A 112 9.06 -7.11 8.49
N VAL A 113 8.93 -5.84 8.87
CA VAL A 113 8.83 -4.73 7.93
C VAL A 113 10.25 -4.25 7.63
N VAL A 114 10.63 -4.28 6.35
CA VAL A 114 12.00 -3.95 5.92
C VAL A 114 11.99 -2.89 4.81
N THR A 115 13.02 -2.04 4.75
CA THR A 115 13.33 -1.31 3.51
C THR A 115 14.32 -2.12 2.70
N ALA A 116 13.92 -2.49 1.47
CA ALA A 116 14.81 -3.14 0.52
C ALA A 116 15.84 -2.14 -0.04
N LYS A 117 17.07 -2.61 -0.29
CA LYS A 117 18.16 -1.77 -0.83
C LYS A 117 18.00 -1.47 -2.33
N SER A 118 17.14 -2.19 -3.04
CA SER A 118 16.89 -2.03 -4.47
C SER A 118 15.84 -0.97 -4.78
N GLU A 119 15.88 -0.45 -6.02
CA GLU A 119 15.08 0.68 -6.52
C GLU A 119 13.59 0.66 -6.12
N PRO A 120 13.00 1.85 -5.94
CA PRO A 120 11.69 1.97 -5.34
C PRO A 120 10.55 1.41 -6.22
N HIS A 121 9.97 0.26 -5.84
CA HIS A 121 8.74 -0.30 -6.45
C HIS A 121 7.52 -0.52 -5.53
N HIS A 122 7.26 0.29 -4.49
CA HIS A 122 6.00 0.16 -3.73
C HIS A 122 4.87 1.03 -4.33
N PRO A 123 3.71 0.46 -4.68
CA PRO A 123 2.60 1.18 -5.31
C PRO A 123 1.97 2.25 -4.40
N PHE A 124 2.11 2.15 -3.07
CA PHE A 124 1.57 3.12 -2.10
C PHE A 124 2.02 4.56 -2.40
N PHE A 125 3.31 4.76 -2.70
CA PHE A 125 3.82 6.11 -3.02
C PHE A 125 3.57 6.52 -4.46
N ARG A 126 3.36 5.60 -5.40
CA ARG A 126 2.96 5.96 -6.77
C ARG A 126 1.60 6.68 -6.80
N PHE A 127 0.68 6.28 -5.92
CA PHE A 127 -0.65 6.91 -5.81
C PHE A 127 -0.59 8.30 -5.15
N LEU A 128 0.26 8.48 -4.13
CA LEU A 128 0.42 9.78 -3.46
C LEU A 128 1.28 10.76 -4.27
N GLN A 129 2.27 10.29 -5.03
CA GLN A 129 3.18 11.15 -5.79
C GLN A 129 2.45 11.98 -6.87
N GLY A 130 1.39 11.48 -7.51
CA GLY A 130 0.69 12.23 -8.57
C GLY A 130 -0.14 13.43 -8.07
N PRO A 131 -1.09 13.24 -7.13
CA PRO A 131 -1.97 14.31 -6.66
C PRO A 131 -1.36 15.14 -5.52
N LEU A 132 -0.55 14.54 -4.63
CA LEU A 132 0.00 15.24 -3.47
C LEU A 132 1.13 16.20 -3.87
N GLU A 133 1.98 15.83 -4.85
CA GLU A 133 2.95 16.78 -5.43
C GLU A 133 2.25 17.93 -6.15
N LYS A 134 1.16 17.67 -6.88
CA LYS A 134 0.36 18.73 -7.51
C LYS A 134 -0.31 19.64 -6.47
N TRP A 135 -0.81 19.08 -5.38
CA TRP A 135 -1.42 19.85 -4.29
C TRP A 135 -0.39 20.66 -3.49
N LEU A 136 0.76 20.07 -3.15
CA LEU A 136 1.88 20.74 -2.48
C LEU A 136 2.47 21.85 -3.35
N ASN A 137 2.70 21.59 -4.64
CA ASN A 137 3.14 22.61 -5.60
C ASN A 137 2.08 23.70 -5.80
N ALA A 138 0.79 23.36 -5.88
CA ALA A 138 -0.27 24.36 -6.01
C ALA A 138 -0.44 25.25 -4.76
N ARG A 139 -0.18 24.71 -3.57
CA ARG A 139 -0.29 25.45 -2.29
C ARG A 139 0.94 26.32 -2.02
N PHE A 140 2.13 25.90 -2.44
CA PHE A 140 3.34 26.74 -2.39
C PHE A 140 3.38 27.83 -3.47
N VAL A 141 2.83 27.57 -4.67
CA VAL A 141 2.78 28.57 -5.75
C VAL A 141 1.70 29.64 -5.53
N ARG A 142 0.67 29.37 -4.71
CA ARG A 142 -0.42 30.33 -4.43
C ARG A 142 -0.33 31.03 -3.07
N GLY A 143 0.75 30.80 -2.31
CA GLY A 143 0.87 31.20 -0.90
C GLY A 143 1.80 32.39 -0.59
N ALA A 144 2.34 33.12 -1.58
CA ALA A 144 3.09 34.34 -1.28
C ALA A 144 3.06 35.35 -2.46
N PRO A 145 2.25 36.42 -2.38
CA PRO A 145 2.61 37.65 -3.07
C PRO A 145 3.73 38.30 -2.26
N GLY A 146 4.99 38.15 -2.71
CA GLY A 146 6.06 39.06 -2.26
C GLY A 146 7.41 38.48 -1.81
N SER A 147 7.90 37.35 -2.34
CA SER A 147 9.34 37.04 -2.19
C SER A 147 9.95 36.34 -3.41
N THR A 148 9.83 36.98 -4.57
CA THR A 148 10.73 36.74 -5.69
C THR A 148 12.12 37.24 -5.32
N GLY A 149 12.97 36.32 -4.88
CA GLY A 149 14.42 36.51 -4.88
C GLY A 149 15.08 36.28 -3.53
N HIS A 150 15.42 35.02 -3.20
CA HIS A 150 16.68 34.74 -2.50
C HIS A 150 17.16 33.28 -2.46
N LEU A 151 16.54 32.33 -3.15
CA LEU A 151 16.97 30.91 -3.11
C LEU A 151 17.61 30.37 -4.40
N ALA A 152 17.91 31.22 -5.38
CA ALA A 152 18.69 30.82 -6.57
C ALA A 152 20.22 30.83 -6.37
N ARG A 153 20.73 31.02 -5.13
CA ARG A 153 22.16 31.23 -4.88
C ARG A 153 22.88 30.14 -4.09
N TYR A 154 22.23 29.03 -3.73
CA TYR A 154 22.85 27.98 -2.91
C TYR A 154 23.33 26.72 -3.64
N ILE A 155 23.15 26.62 -4.98
CA ILE A 155 23.61 25.46 -5.77
C ILE A 155 24.72 25.85 -6.77
N ARG A 156 25.68 26.70 -6.36
CA ARG A 156 26.86 26.98 -7.21
C ARG A 156 28.17 27.22 -6.46
N LYS A 157 28.36 26.58 -5.30
CA LYS A 157 29.68 26.42 -4.67
C LYS A 157 29.75 25.08 -3.93
N ARG A 158 29.87 23.98 -4.70
CA ARG A 158 30.58 22.73 -4.34
C ARG A 158 30.43 21.72 -5.49
N ARG A 159 31.09 22.03 -6.60
CA ARG A 159 31.88 21.13 -7.45
C ARG A 159 32.38 21.96 -8.63
#